data_AF-A0A182S968-F1
#
_entry.id   AF-A0A182S968-F1
#
_cell.length_a   1.000
_cell.length_b   1.000
_cell.length_c   1.000
_cell.angle_alpha   90.00
_cell.angle_beta   90.00
_cell.angle_gamma   90.00
#
_symmetry.space_group_name_H-M   'P 1'
#
loop_
_entity.id
_entity.type
_entity.pdbx_description
1 polymer ?
#
loop_
_entity_poly.entity_id
_entity_poly.type
_entity_poly.pdbx_seq_one_letter_code
_entity_poly.pdbx_strand_id
1 'polypeptide(L)'
;GKALYQNCCKQVEHVREALIRAGYDDDSVDHISYAQCALLDETVMSRRPNNGEIDEGQLAWRMAPLQARYFDSLHAGEALWDRLANVLRQPAPVTAVLTCYHRVLSLGFQGLYGVKTVSQTQRDETLNMLNERVAVPVTDLSLVVRKTGKRHYTLLRSVWFWIAFAAVATGGWGKGLLSLVVIAVACRLGWLRVCHQLTVAGAASTAHLPPLTQQGPVVLVCGDGLDALFAEQPLRETAQGCWLRVGDVAALADVIRTIQLQQPRQLGQLAVMYSCLPDEHQDEAV
;
A
#
# COMPACT_ATOMS: atom_id res chain seq x y z
N GLY A 1 3.17 19.46 -11.36
CA GLY A 1 3.96 18.23 -11.60
C GLY A 1 4.97 18.25 -12.76
N LYS A 2 5.22 19.37 -13.48
CA LYS A 2 6.16 19.38 -14.62
C LYS A 2 7.61 19.04 -14.23
N ALA A 3 8.07 19.55 -13.09
CA ALA A 3 9.39 19.25 -12.54
C ALA A 3 9.56 17.76 -12.19
N LEU A 4 8.50 17.11 -11.68
CA LEU A 4 8.48 15.68 -11.40
C LEU A 4 8.65 14.85 -12.68
N TYR A 5 7.91 15.18 -13.74
CA TYR A 5 8.06 14.51 -15.04
C TYR A 5 9.48 14.61 -15.58
N GLN A 6 10.06 15.81 -15.56
CA GLN A 6 11.44 16.02 -16.00
C GLN A 6 12.46 15.25 -15.14
N ASN A 7 12.26 15.20 -13.83
CA ASN A 7 13.10 14.42 -12.93
C ASN A 7 13.03 12.93 -13.28
N CYS A 8 11.83 12.38 -13.47
CA CYS A 8 11.66 10.98 -13.84
C CYS A 8 12.28 10.64 -15.20
N CYS A 9 12.18 11.52 -16.22
CA CYS A 9 12.90 11.33 -17.48
C CYS A 9 14.43 11.27 -17.26
N LYS A 10 14.99 12.18 -16.45
CA LYS A 10 16.41 12.17 -16.12
C LYS A 10 16.83 10.91 -15.37
N GLN A 11 15.98 10.41 -14.46
CA GLN A 11 16.26 9.19 -13.74
C GLN A 11 16.27 7.96 -14.65
N VAL A 12 15.32 7.85 -15.59
CA VAL A 12 15.29 6.75 -16.56
C VAL A 12 16.56 6.78 -17.43
N GLU A 13 16.95 7.96 -17.92
CA GLU A 13 18.18 8.09 -18.71
C GLU A 13 19.42 7.71 -17.90
N HIS A 14 19.52 8.21 -16.66
CA HIS A 14 20.64 7.89 -15.79
C HIS A 14 20.74 6.39 -15.46
N VAL A 15 19.59 5.72 -15.25
CA VAL A 15 19.54 4.27 -15.05
C VAL A 15 20.02 3.53 -16.29
N ARG A 16 19.55 3.91 -17.49
CA ARG A 16 20.01 3.31 -18.76
C ARG A 16 21.51 3.42 -18.92
N GLU A 17 22.06 4.62 -18.77
CA GLU A 17 23.50 4.84 -18.88
C GLU A 17 24.29 4.05 -17.82
N ALA A 18 23.79 3.99 -16.58
CA ALA A 18 24.45 3.26 -15.50
C ALA A 18 24.49 1.75 -15.77
N LEU A 19 23.41 1.17 -16.32
CA LEU A 19 23.35 -0.23 -16.72
C LEU A 19 24.31 -0.54 -17.87
N ILE A 20 24.36 0.33 -18.88
CA ILE A 20 25.30 0.20 -20.00
C ILE A 20 26.74 0.27 -19.50
N ARG A 21 27.07 1.24 -18.62
CA ARG A 21 28.41 1.34 -18.01
C ARG A 21 28.77 0.14 -17.14
N ALA A 22 27.79 -0.49 -16.51
CA ALA A 22 27.96 -1.72 -15.74
C ALA A 22 28.11 -2.99 -16.61
N GLY A 23 27.98 -2.87 -17.93
CA GLY A 23 28.19 -3.96 -18.88
C GLY A 23 26.97 -4.86 -19.11
N TYR A 24 25.75 -4.39 -18.80
CA TYR A 24 24.53 -5.11 -19.15
C TYR A 24 24.25 -5.02 -20.66
N ASP A 25 23.71 -6.09 -21.23
CA ASP A 25 23.24 -6.13 -22.62
C ASP A 25 22.00 -5.25 -22.84
N ASP A 26 21.75 -4.89 -24.11
CA ASP A 26 20.66 -3.99 -24.51
C ASP A 26 19.29 -4.52 -24.08
N ASP A 27 19.05 -5.84 -24.17
CA ASP A 27 17.80 -6.46 -23.75
C ASP A 27 17.55 -6.30 -22.24
N SER A 28 18.60 -6.48 -21.43
CA SER A 28 18.56 -6.29 -19.97
C SER A 28 18.33 -4.83 -19.60
N VAL A 29 19.02 -3.90 -20.29
CA VAL A 29 18.83 -2.46 -20.12
C VAL A 29 17.38 -2.08 -20.42
N ASP A 30 16.82 -2.61 -21.50
CA ASP A 30 15.45 -2.34 -21.91
C ASP A 30 14.44 -2.97 -20.95
N HIS A 31 14.63 -4.21 -20.50
CA HIS A 31 13.73 -4.82 -19.51
C HIS A 31 13.69 -4.03 -18.20
N ILE A 32 14.84 -3.63 -17.66
CA ILE A 32 14.91 -2.90 -16.38
C ILE A 32 14.30 -1.50 -16.53
N SER A 33 14.67 -0.78 -17.60
CA SER A 33 14.17 0.57 -17.86
C SER A 33 12.67 0.57 -18.15
N TYR A 34 12.18 -0.47 -18.85
CA TYR A 34 10.76 -0.66 -19.10
C TYR A 34 9.98 -0.88 -17.81
N ALA A 35 10.48 -1.75 -16.93
CA ALA A 35 9.84 -2.02 -15.64
C ALA A 35 9.78 -0.75 -14.77
N GLN A 36 10.83 0.07 -14.77
CA GLN A 36 10.86 1.38 -14.11
C GLN A 36 9.81 2.34 -14.70
N CYS A 37 9.78 2.50 -16.02
CA CYS A 37 8.78 3.36 -16.69
C CYS A 37 7.36 2.89 -16.38
N ALA A 38 7.10 1.58 -16.39
CA ALA A 38 5.80 1.01 -16.09
C ALA A 38 5.32 1.36 -14.67
N LEU A 39 6.20 1.21 -13.67
CA LEU A 39 5.88 1.56 -12.30
C LEU A 39 5.60 3.07 -12.15
N LEU A 40 6.46 3.92 -12.73
CA LEU A 40 6.32 5.37 -12.65
C LEU A 40 5.04 5.86 -13.35
N ASP A 41 4.75 5.34 -14.55
CA ASP A 41 3.54 5.68 -15.28
C ASP A 41 2.29 5.25 -14.49
N GLU A 42 2.23 4.02 -13.98
CA GLU A 42 1.08 3.55 -13.17
C GLU A 42 0.90 4.38 -11.89
N THR A 43 1.99 4.68 -11.17
CA THR A 43 1.91 5.46 -9.93
C THR A 43 1.37 6.86 -10.18
N VAL A 44 1.82 7.52 -11.26
CA VAL A 44 1.35 8.86 -11.63
C VAL A 44 -0.11 8.83 -12.12
N MET A 45 -0.49 7.84 -12.92
CA MET A 45 -1.85 7.70 -13.43
C MET A 45 -2.86 7.30 -12.34
N SER A 46 -2.40 6.62 -11.28
CA SER A 46 -3.23 6.20 -10.15
C SER A 46 -3.50 7.32 -9.13
N ARG A 47 -2.82 8.46 -9.23
CA ARG A 47 -3.07 9.62 -8.36
C ARG A 47 -4.46 10.20 -8.60
N ARG A 48 -5.17 10.46 -7.51
CA ARG A 48 -6.46 11.15 -7.58
C ARG A 48 -6.26 12.64 -7.84
N PRO A 49 -7.08 13.24 -8.70
CA PRO A 49 -7.07 14.68 -8.88
C PRO A 49 -7.45 15.37 -7.57
N ASN A 50 -6.69 16.40 -7.19
CA ASN A 50 -7.00 17.20 -6.01
C ASN A 50 -8.19 18.11 -6.33
N ASN A 51 -9.26 18.06 -5.54
CA ASN A 51 -10.51 18.79 -5.79
C ASN A 51 -11.13 18.56 -7.19
N GLY A 52 -10.80 17.44 -7.85
CA GLY A 52 -11.26 17.14 -9.21
C GLY A 52 -10.41 17.77 -10.33
N GLU A 53 -9.36 18.53 -10.00
CA GLU A 53 -8.45 19.13 -10.96
C GLU A 53 -7.16 18.30 -11.12
N ILE A 54 -6.75 18.11 -12.37
CA ILE A 54 -5.53 17.38 -12.74
C ILE A 54 -4.40 18.40 -12.85
N ASP A 55 -3.30 18.20 -12.11
CA ASP A 55 -2.17 19.12 -12.19
C ASP A 55 -1.48 19.09 -13.56
N GLU A 56 -0.88 20.20 -13.99
CA GLU A 56 -0.23 20.33 -15.30
C GLU A 56 0.79 19.22 -15.60
N GLY A 57 1.46 18.70 -14.56
CA GLY A 57 2.39 17.60 -14.71
C GLY A 57 1.71 16.28 -14.98
N GLN A 58 0.62 15.97 -14.28
CA GLN A 58 -0.18 14.79 -14.57
C GLN A 58 -0.83 14.91 -15.96
N LEU A 59 -1.23 16.11 -16.39
CA LEU A 59 -1.70 16.34 -17.76
C LEU A 59 -0.60 16.08 -18.80
N ALA A 60 0.60 16.66 -18.62
CA ALA A 60 1.74 16.41 -19.50
C ALA A 60 2.13 14.92 -19.55
N TRP A 61 2.09 14.25 -18.41
CA TRP A 61 2.37 12.82 -18.29
C TRP A 61 1.32 11.97 -19.02
N ARG A 62 0.04 12.38 -19.00
CA ARG A 62 -1.04 11.73 -19.76
C ARG A 62 -0.88 11.89 -21.27
N MET A 63 -0.35 13.03 -21.71
CA MET A 63 -0.09 13.27 -23.13
C MET A 63 1.12 12.48 -23.64
N ALA A 64 2.16 12.34 -22.82
CA ALA A 64 3.40 11.66 -23.19
C ALA A 64 3.95 10.80 -22.03
N PRO A 65 3.36 9.62 -21.75
CA PRO A 65 3.84 8.73 -20.70
C PRO A 65 5.26 8.24 -21.01
N LEU A 66 6.01 7.85 -19.97
CA LEU A 66 7.41 7.44 -20.15
C LEU A 66 7.51 6.20 -21.03
N GLN A 67 6.57 5.26 -20.91
CA GLN A 67 6.49 4.08 -21.76
C GLN A 67 6.34 4.44 -23.25
N ALA A 68 5.52 5.44 -23.59
CA ALA A 68 5.42 5.91 -24.99
C ALA A 68 6.70 6.63 -25.43
N ARG A 69 7.28 7.43 -24.54
CA ARG A 69 8.50 8.21 -24.85
C ARG A 69 9.72 7.34 -25.13
N TYR A 70 9.92 6.27 -24.37
CA TYR A 70 11.13 5.45 -24.43
C TYR A 70 10.96 4.14 -25.21
N PHE A 71 9.73 3.63 -25.33
CA PHE A 71 9.46 2.31 -25.93
C PHE A 71 8.42 2.35 -27.03
N ASP A 72 8.00 3.54 -27.46
CA ASP A 72 7.01 3.78 -28.52
C ASP A 72 5.73 2.93 -28.35
N SER A 73 5.35 2.68 -27.09
CA SER A 73 4.25 1.79 -26.74
C SER A 73 3.33 2.43 -25.72
N LEU A 74 2.04 2.48 -26.08
CA LEU A 74 0.94 2.94 -25.21
C LEU A 74 0.28 1.78 -24.44
N HIS A 75 0.63 0.53 -24.73
CA HIS A 75 -0.02 -0.68 -24.17
C HIS A 75 0.79 -1.33 -23.04
N ALA A 76 1.65 -0.54 -22.42
CA ALA A 76 2.79 -1.08 -21.72
C ALA A 76 2.46 -1.61 -20.30
N GLY A 77 1.27 -1.31 -19.78
CA GLY A 77 0.72 -1.96 -18.57
C GLY A 77 0.38 -3.45 -18.75
N GLU A 78 0.13 -3.91 -19.98
CA GLU A 78 -0.16 -5.33 -20.30
C GLU A 78 1.12 -6.07 -20.68
N ALA A 79 1.99 -5.43 -21.47
CA ALA A 79 3.21 -6.05 -21.96
C ALA A 79 4.28 -6.31 -20.87
N LEU A 80 4.14 -5.78 -19.63
CA LEU A 80 5.06 -6.12 -18.54
C LEU A 80 4.95 -7.61 -18.16
N TRP A 81 3.74 -8.16 -18.09
CA TRP A 81 3.51 -9.56 -17.76
C TRP A 81 4.02 -10.49 -18.85
N ASP A 82 3.79 -10.12 -20.12
CA ASP A 82 4.30 -10.89 -21.27
C ASP A 82 5.83 -10.88 -21.34
N ARG A 83 6.45 -9.71 -21.09
CA ARG A 83 7.91 -9.58 -21.00
C ARG A 83 8.47 -10.44 -19.87
N LEU A 84 7.87 -10.39 -18.69
CA LEU A 84 8.28 -11.22 -17.56
C LEU A 84 8.15 -12.71 -17.88
N ALA A 85 7.02 -13.14 -18.46
CA ALA A 85 6.81 -14.53 -18.87
C ALA A 85 7.83 -14.98 -19.92
N ASN A 86 8.19 -14.12 -20.87
CA ASN A 86 9.25 -14.39 -21.85
C ASN A 86 10.62 -14.56 -21.18
N VAL A 87 10.98 -13.68 -20.23
CA VAL A 87 12.25 -13.77 -19.49
C VAL A 87 12.29 -15.05 -18.63
N LEU A 88 11.18 -15.42 -17.97
CA LEU A 88 11.12 -16.64 -17.17
C LEU A 88 11.23 -17.93 -18.01
N ARG A 89 10.87 -17.88 -19.30
CA ARG A 89 11.06 -19.01 -20.23
C ARG A 89 12.51 -19.19 -20.70
N GLN A 90 13.38 -18.20 -20.51
CA GLN A 90 14.79 -18.31 -20.87
C GLN A 90 15.49 -19.34 -19.96
N PRO A 91 16.46 -20.11 -20.48
CA PRO A 91 17.16 -21.15 -19.72
C PRO A 91 18.06 -20.57 -18.62
N ALA A 92 18.59 -19.36 -18.80
CA ALA A 92 19.45 -18.66 -17.84
C ALA A 92 19.15 -17.14 -17.86
N PRO A 93 18.04 -16.69 -17.26
CA PRO A 93 17.68 -15.27 -17.23
C PRO A 93 18.61 -14.47 -16.32
N VAL A 94 18.88 -13.22 -16.70
CA VAL A 94 19.71 -12.30 -15.91
C VAL A 94 19.04 -11.99 -14.58
N THR A 95 19.73 -12.25 -13.47
CA THR A 95 19.19 -12.10 -12.10
C THR A 95 18.77 -10.67 -11.79
N ALA A 96 19.51 -9.66 -12.28
CA ALA A 96 19.17 -8.25 -12.08
C ALA A 96 17.80 -7.89 -12.70
N VAL A 97 17.51 -8.44 -13.89
CA VAL A 97 16.23 -8.25 -14.58
C VAL A 97 15.09 -8.86 -13.78
N LEU A 98 15.24 -10.12 -13.35
CA LEU A 98 14.24 -10.80 -12.50
C LEU A 98 14.03 -10.04 -11.19
N THR A 99 15.12 -9.58 -10.56
CA THR A 99 15.05 -8.80 -9.32
C THR A 99 14.28 -7.50 -9.54
N CYS A 100 14.54 -6.77 -10.62
CA CYS A 100 13.82 -5.53 -10.93
C CYS A 100 12.32 -5.76 -11.14
N TYR A 101 11.94 -6.80 -11.90
CA TYR A 101 10.52 -7.16 -12.03
C TYR A 101 9.89 -7.53 -10.69
N HIS A 102 10.58 -8.34 -9.88
CA HIS A 102 10.11 -8.72 -8.56
C HIS A 102 9.89 -7.49 -7.68
N ARG A 103 10.80 -6.51 -7.71
CA ARG A 103 10.65 -5.25 -6.97
C ARG A 103 9.49 -4.41 -7.46
N VAL A 104 9.32 -4.26 -8.77
CA VAL A 104 8.20 -3.51 -9.34
C VAL A 104 6.86 -4.11 -8.92
N LEU A 105 6.74 -5.45 -8.95
CA LEU A 105 5.54 -6.15 -8.47
C LEU A 105 5.35 -6.00 -6.95
N SER A 106 6.43 -6.11 -6.16
CA SER A 106 6.41 -5.93 -4.70
C SER A 106 5.98 -4.52 -4.28
N LEU A 107 6.35 -3.50 -5.08
CA LEU A 107 5.93 -2.10 -4.89
C LEU A 107 4.47 -1.86 -5.28
N GLY A 108 3.77 -2.90 -5.74
CA GLY A 108 2.35 -2.84 -6.00
C GLY A 108 1.97 -2.51 -7.43
N PHE A 109 2.87 -2.68 -8.40
CA PHE A 109 2.48 -2.61 -9.82
C PHE A 109 1.36 -3.61 -10.14
N GLN A 110 0.34 -3.17 -10.88
CA GLN A 110 -0.82 -4.00 -11.26
C GLN A 110 -0.89 -4.23 -12.76
N GLY A 111 -0.40 -3.28 -13.55
CA GLY A 111 -0.79 -3.06 -14.93
C GLY A 111 -2.09 -2.26 -15.01
N LEU A 112 -2.28 -1.57 -16.14
CA LEU A 112 -3.38 -0.62 -16.40
C LEU A 112 -4.82 -1.20 -16.21
N TYR A 113 -5.01 -2.52 -16.10
CA TYR A 113 -6.33 -3.16 -16.05
C TYR A 113 -6.34 -4.44 -15.20
N GLY A 114 -6.21 -4.33 -13.88
CA GLY A 114 -6.14 -5.45 -12.93
C GLY A 114 -7.24 -6.55 -12.98
N VAL A 115 -8.14 -6.57 -13.98
CA VAL A 115 -9.28 -7.47 -14.10
C VAL A 115 -9.54 -8.05 -15.51
N LYS A 116 -9.00 -7.53 -16.64
CA LYS A 116 -9.58 -7.90 -17.97
C LYS A 116 -8.74 -8.73 -18.95
N THR A 117 -7.41 -8.72 -18.92
CA THR A 117 -6.61 -9.35 -20.01
C THR A 117 -5.87 -10.61 -19.60
N VAL A 118 -5.40 -10.70 -18.35
CA VAL A 118 -4.68 -11.88 -17.83
C VAL A 118 -5.46 -12.48 -16.66
N SER A 119 -5.67 -13.80 -16.68
CA SER A 119 -6.34 -14.52 -15.59
C SER A 119 -5.56 -14.30 -14.28
N GLN A 120 -6.26 -14.18 -13.15
CA GLN A 120 -5.60 -14.05 -11.84
C GLN A 120 -4.64 -15.22 -11.58
N THR A 121 -5.03 -16.42 -11.98
CA THR A 121 -4.23 -17.65 -11.87
C THR A 121 -2.88 -17.55 -12.60
N GLN A 122 -2.85 -17.01 -13.83
CA GLN A 122 -1.61 -16.88 -14.59
C GLN A 122 -0.66 -15.85 -13.96
N ARG A 123 -1.19 -14.79 -13.35
CA ARG A 123 -0.38 -13.83 -12.58
C ARG A 123 0.23 -14.48 -11.34
N ASP A 124 -0.58 -15.22 -10.58
CA ASP A 124 -0.13 -15.90 -9.37
C ASP A 124 0.94 -16.96 -9.68
N GLU A 125 0.77 -17.72 -10.77
CA GLU A 125 1.77 -18.68 -11.24
C GLU A 125 3.08 -17.99 -11.66
N THR A 126 2.98 -16.91 -12.44
CA THR A 126 4.15 -16.12 -12.87
C THR A 126 4.89 -15.54 -11.67
N LEU A 127 4.15 -15.08 -10.67
CA LEU A 127 4.70 -14.49 -9.45
C LEU A 127 5.36 -15.56 -8.56
N ASN A 128 4.78 -16.75 -8.47
CA ASN A 128 5.40 -17.89 -7.79
C ASN A 128 6.71 -18.31 -8.48
N MET A 129 6.71 -18.47 -9.81
CA MET A 129 7.93 -18.79 -10.57
C MET A 129 9.03 -17.74 -10.39
N LEU A 130 8.64 -16.47 -10.27
CA LEU A 130 9.59 -15.38 -10.01
C LEU A 130 10.15 -15.45 -8.59
N ASN A 131 9.30 -15.69 -7.59
CA ASN A 131 9.69 -15.81 -6.18
C ASN A 131 10.62 -17.01 -5.94
N GLU A 132 10.47 -18.09 -6.69
CA GLU A 132 11.37 -19.24 -6.60
C GLU A 132 12.78 -18.92 -7.11
N ARG A 133 12.90 -18.00 -8.08
CA ARG A 133 14.17 -17.67 -8.74
C ARG A 133 14.90 -16.47 -8.12
N VAL A 134 14.18 -15.61 -7.42
CA VAL A 134 14.74 -14.43 -6.75
C VAL A 134 14.81 -14.72 -5.27
N ALA A 135 16.02 -14.77 -4.72
CA ALA A 135 16.19 -14.93 -3.27
C ALA A 135 15.42 -13.83 -2.53
N VAL A 136 14.65 -14.22 -1.51
CA VAL A 136 13.98 -13.26 -0.64
C VAL A 136 15.06 -12.34 -0.09
N PRO A 137 14.96 -11.03 -0.35
CA PRO A 137 16.00 -10.12 0.05
C PRO A 137 15.93 -9.95 1.56
N VAL A 138 17.03 -10.26 2.23
CA VAL A 138 17.27 -9.85 3.61
C VAL A 138 17.45 -8.32 3.54
N THR A 139 16.41 -7.55 3.83
CA THR A 139 16.54 -6.09 3.87
C THR A 139 15.58 -5.50 4.90
N ASP A 140 16.17 -4.74 5.84
CA ASP A 140 15.57 -3.91 6.90
C ASP A 140 14.61 -2.80 6.42
N LEU A 141 14.21 -2.80 5.14
CA LEU A 141 13.20 -1.91 4.59
C LEU A 141 12.02 -2.72 4.06
N SER A 142 11.21 -3.16 5.02
CA SER A 142 9.85 -3.63 4.82
C SER A 142 8.97 -2.43 4.40
N LEU A 143 9.03 -2.04 3.11
CA LEU A 143 8.04 -1.14 2.55
C LEU A 143 6.79 -1.94 2.17
N VAL A 144 5.87 -2.12 3.12
CA VAL A 144 4.56 -2.72 2.86
C VAL A 144 3.67 -1.67 2.20
N VAL A 145 3.56 -1.71 0.87
CA VAL A 145 2.57 -0.92 0.14
C VAL A 145 1.20 -1.60 0.31
N ARG A 146 0.43 -1.17 1.31
CA ARG A 146 -0.98 -1.56 1.44
C ARG A 146 -1.80 -0.83 0.38
N LYS A 147 -2.24 -1.57 -0.63
CA LYS A 147 -3.37 -1.15 -1.46
C LYS A 147 -4.62 -1.17 -0.59
N THR A 148 -5.12 -0.01 -0.21
CA THR A 148 -6.46 0.13 0.34
C THR A 148 -7.45 -0.19 -0.78
N GLY A 149 -7.85 -1.46 -0.88
CA GLY A 149 -8.96 -1.87 -1.73
C GLY A 149 -10.20 -1.10 -1.28
N LYS A 150 -10.61 -0.10 -2.06
CA LYS A 150 -11.88 0.58 -1.82
C LYS A 150 -13.00 -0.43 -2.07
N ARG A 151 -13.61 -0.92 -0.98
CA ARG A 151 -14.94 -1.52 -1.04
C ARG A 151 -15.89 -0.45 -1.56
N HIS A 152 -16.22 -0.52 -2.85
CA HIS A 152 -17.36 0.20 -3.39
C HIS A 152 -18.60 -0.31 -2.64
N TYR A 153 -19.27 0.56 -1.89
CA TYR A 153 -20.56 0.27 -1.29
C TYR A 153 -21.60 0.17 -2.42
N THR A 154 -21.82 -1.04 -2.93
CA THR A 154 -22.81 -1.39 -3.95
C THR A 154 -24.27 -1.21 -3.50
N LEU A 155 -24.48 -0.83 -2.24
CA LEU A 155 -25.81 -0.67 -1.65
C LEU A 155 -26.61 0.50 -2.25
N LEU A 156 -25.94 1.54 -2.75
CA LEU A 156 -26.59 2.69 -3.41
C LEU A 156 -27.20 2.35 -4.80
N ARG A 157 -26.88 1.17 -5.36
CA ARG A 157 -27.48 0.66 -6.61
C ARG A 157 -28.59 -0.37 -6.39
N SER A 158 -28.92 -0.69 -5.15
CA SER A 158 -30.01 -1.63 -4.84
C SER A 158 -31.35 -0.93 -4.94
N VAL A 159 -32.22 -1.40 -5.85
CA VAL A 159 -33.60 -0.92 -5.99
C VAL A 159 -34.38 -1.04 -4.67
N TRP A 160 -34.07 -2.08 -3.88
CA TRP A 160 -34.68 -2.31 -2.56
C TRP A 160 -34.31 -1.24 -1.52
N PHE A 161 -33.11 -0.64 -1.62
CA PHE A 161 -32.70 0.47 -0.75
C PHE A 161 -33.59 1.71 -1.01
N TRP A 162 -33.86 2.01 -2.28
CA TRP A 162 -34.72 3.13 -2.67
C TRP A 162 -36.19 2.89 -2.34
N ILE A 163 -36.68 1.64 -2.42
CA ILE A 163 -38.05 1.28 -2.00
C ILE A 163 -38.22 1.48 -0.48
N ALA A 164 -37.26 1.03 0.33
CA ALA A 164 -37.31 1.22 1.78
C ALA A 164 -37.23 2.70 2.18
N PHE A 165 -36.36 3.47 1.53
CA PHE A 165 -36.24 4.91 1.75
C PHE A 165 -37.54 5.65 1.38
N ALA A 166 -38.15 5.33 0.24
CA ALA A 166 -39.41 5.93 -0.19
C ALA A 166 -40.59 5.59 0.75
N ALA A 167 -40.62 4.37 1.29
CA ALA A 167 -41.63 3.95 2.27
C ALA A 167 -41.49 4.69 3.61
N VAL A 168 -40.25 4.93 4.07
CA VAL A 168 -39.98 5.70 5.30
C VAL A 168 -40.26 7.19 5.11
N ALA A 169 -40.01 7.73 3.91
CA ALA A 169 -40.27 9.13 3.58
C ALA A 169 -41.77 9.45 3.41
N THR A 170 -42.58 8.48 2.96
CA THR A 170 -44.02 8.66 2.74
C THR A 170 -44.90 8.26 3.93
N GLY A 171 -44.40 7.42 4.84
CA GLY A 171 -45.09 7.13 6.10
C GLY A 171 -45.03 8.33 7.06
N GLY A 172 -46.19 8.78 7.57
CA GLY A 172 -46.34 9.94 8.47
C GLY A 172 -45.58 9.89 9.82
N TRP A 173 -44.72 8.89 10.01
CA TRP A 173 -43.80 8.72 11.13
C TRP A 173 -42.36 9.19 10.81
N GLY A 174 -42.12 9.66 9.58
CA GLY A 174 -40.78 9.96 9.07
C GLY A 174 -40.02 11.06 9.81
N LYS A 175 -40.72 12.08 10.34
CA LYS A 175 -40.04 13.17 11.10
C LYS A 175 -39.52 12.70 12.46
N GLY A 176 -40.28 11.86 13.15
CA GLY A 176 -39.88 11.31 14.46
C GLY A 176 -38.69 10.36 14.32
N LEU A 177 -38.77 9.43 13.38
CA LEU A 177 -37.71 8.44 13.17
C LEU A 177 -36.41 9.08 12.68
N LEU A 178 -36.48 10.06 11.77
CA LEU A 178 -35.30 10.77 11.27
C LEU A 178 -34.60 11.55 12.39
N SER A 179 -35.37 12.23 13.27
CA SER A 179 -34.79 12.94 14.42
C SER A 179 -34.12 11.97 15.40
N LEU A 180 -34.74 10.81 15.66
CA LEU A 180 -34.19 9.77 16.54
C LEU A 180 -32.90 9.17 15.97
N VAL A 181 -32.84 8.95 14.64
CA VAL A 181 -31.62 8.47 13.97
C VAL A 181 -30.51 9.52 14.02
N VAL A 182 -30.82 10.80 13.77
CA VAL A 182 -29.82 11.89 13.87
C VAL A 182 -29.29 12.03 15.29
N ILE A 183 -30.16 11.95 16.30
CA ILE A 183 -29.76 11.98 17.71
C ILE A 183 -28.93 10.74 18.07
N ALA A 184 -29.31 9.55 17.63
CA ALA A 184 -28.54 8.33 17.86
C ALA A 184 -27.16 8.40 17.19
N VAL A 185 -27.06 8.94 15.98
CA VAL A 185 -25.79 9.15 15.28
C VAL A 185 -24.94 10.21 15.97
N ALA A 186 -25.52 11.33 16.40
CA ALA A 186 -24.82 12.37 17.15
C ALA A 186 -24.33 11.86 18.52
N CYS A 187 -25.16 11.10 19.25
CA CYS A 187 -24.77 10.43 20.50
C CYS A 187 -23.70 9.38 20.25
N ARG A 188 -23.76 8.62 19.16
CA ARG A 188 -22.73 7.63 18.80
C ARG A 188 -21.42 8.30 18.41
N LEU A 189 -21.45 9.40 17.65
CA LEU A 189 -20.26 10.19 17.30
C LEU A 189 -19.69 10.92 18.52
N GLY A 190 -20.54 11.42 19.42
CA GLY A 190 -20.15 11.99 20.70
C GLY A 190 -19.52 10.94 21.63
N TRP A 191 -20.13 9.76 21.73
CA TRP A 191 -19.59 8.62 22.47
C TRP A 191 -18.28 8.13 21.87
N LEU A 192 -18.16 8.04 20.54
CA LEU A 192 -16.92 7.69 19.87
C LEU A 192 -15.83 8.74 20.12
N ARG A 193 -16.15 10.03 20.11
CA ARG A 193 -15.19 11.11 20.45
C ARG A 193 -14.80 11.13 21.92
N VAL A 194 -15.73 10.85 22.84
CA VAL A 194 -15.48 10.76 24.28
C VAL A 194 -14.70 9.49 24.62
N CYS A 195 -15.02 8.35 24.01
CA CYS A 195 -14.22 7.12 24.08
C CYS A 195 -12.83 7.33 23.46
N HIS A 196 -12.70 8.11 22.38
CA HIS A 196 -11.42 8.47 21.78
C HIS A 196 -10.60 9.37 22.72
N GLN A 197 -11.22 10.33 23.42
CA GLN A 197 -10.51 11.15 24.41
C GLN A 197 -10.17 10.38 25.70
N LEU A 198 -11.02 9.44 26.12
CA LEU A 198 -10.73 8.52 27.23
C LEU A 198 -9.64 7.48 26.88
N THR A 199 -9.46 7.15 25.59
CA THR A 199 -8.34 6.29 25.14
C THR A 199 -7.04 7.07 24.99
N VAL A 200 -7.07 8.38 24.70
CA VAL A 200 -5.87 9.24 24.75
C VAL A 200 -5.43 9.54 26.19
N ALA A 201 -6.35 9.55 27.17
CA ALA A 201 -6.01 9.66 28.59
C ALA A 201 -5.67 8.30 29.27
N GLY A 202 -5.98 7.17 28.62
CA GLY A 202 -5.83 5.82 29.17
C GLY A 202 -4.65 5.01 28.63
N ALA A 203 -3.94 5.49 27.60
CA ALA A 203 -2.81 4.79 26.98
C ALA A 203 -1.46 5.03 27.70
N ALA A 204 -1.50 5.18 29.02
CA ALA A 204 -0.34 5.00 29.89
C ALA A 204 -0.70 3.99 30.99
N SER A 205 -1.28 2.85 30.60
CA SER A 205 -1.36 1.69 31.50
C SER A 205 -0.16 0.79 31.25
N THR A 206 0.97 1.19 31.82
CA THR A 206 2.14 0.34 32.07
C THR A 206 1.75 -0.74 33.06
N ALA A 207 1.17 -1.85 32.60
CA ALA A 207 1.01 -3.05 33.42
C ALA A 207 0.85 -4.29 32.54
N HIS A 208 1.95 -5.03 32.41
CA HIS A 208 2.08 -6.34 31.77
C HIS A 208 1.99 -6.42 30.25
N LEU A 209 3.17 -6.43 29.62
CA LEU A 209 3.38 -7.06 28.32
C LEU A 209 3.09 -8.57 28.46
N PRO A 210 2.21 -9.17 27.65
CA PRO A 210 2.03 -10.63 27.62
C PRO A 210 3.36 -11.32 27.22
N PRO A 211 3.61 -12.55 27.70
CA PRO A 211 4.84 -13.27 27.39
C PRO A 211 4.94 -13.55 25.88
N LEU A 212 6.03 -13.12 25.23
CA LEU A 212 6.31 -13.43 23.82
C LEU A 212 6.74 -14.90 23.73
N THR A 213 5.77 -15.81 23.72
CA THR A 213 5.98 -17.26 23.84
C THR A 213 6.55 -17.93 22.59
N GLN A 214 6.55 -17.25 21.43
CA GLN A 214 7.07 -17.79 20.16
C GLN A 214 8.42 -17.17 19.76
N GLN A 215 9.33 -18.00 19.26
CA GLN A 215 10.67 -17.64 18.76
C GLN A 215 10.61 -17.03 17.35
N GLY A 216 9.87 -15.93 17.19
CA GLY A 216 9.74 -15.22 15.92
C GLY A 216 9.97 -13.71 16.07
N PRO A 217 10.21 -12.99 14.96
CA PRO A 217 10.44 -11.55 14.99
C PRO A 217 9.26 -10.80 15.60
N VAL A 218 9.56 -9.75 16.36
CA VAL A 218 8.57 -8.90 17.02
C VAL A 218 8.47 -7.61 16.22
N VAL A 219 7.34 -7.43 15.55
CA VAL A 219 7.06 -6.26 14.70
C VAL A 219 6.25 -5.23 15.50
N LEU A 220 6.90 -4.12 15.83
CA LEU A 220 6.31 -2.95 16.48
C LEU A 220 5.60 -2.10 15.42
N VAL A 221 4.28 -1.98 15.49
CA VAL A 221 3.49 -1.27 14.49
C VAL A 221 3.00 0.08 15.01
N CYS A 222 3.39 1.15 14.31
CA CYS A 222 3.05 2.54 14.62
C CYS A 222 2.34 3.21 13.44
N GLY A 223 1.64 4.32 13.70
CA GLY A 223 1.02 5.17 12.67
C GLY A 223 -0.48 4.92 12.49
N ASP A 224 -0.96 5.02 11.26
CA ASP A 224 -2.38 5.16 10.93
C ASP A 224 -3.10 3.82 10.72
N GLY A 225 -4.41 3.80 10.96
CA GLY A 225 -5.26 2.66 10.63
C GLY A 225 -4.99 1.39 11.45
N LEU A 226 -4.38 1.53 12.64
CA LEU A 226 -4.04 0.42 13.52
C LEU A 226 -5.26 -0.40 13.96
N ASP A 227 -6.43 0.22 14.10
CA ASP A 227 -7.65 -0.49 14.50
C ASP A 227 -8.09 -1.53 13.46
N ALA A 228 -7.87 -1.26 12.16
CA ALA A 228 -8.13 -2.23 11.09
C ALA A 228 -7.13 -3.39 11.07
N LEU A 229 -5.92 -3.17 11.60
CA LEU A 229 -4.84 -4.15 11.68
C LEU A 229 -4.97 -5.09 12.89
N PHE A 230 -5.46 -4.55 14.00
CA PHE A 230 -5.39 -5.18 15.31
C PHE A 230 -6.74 -5.53 15.94
N ALA A 231 -7.88 -5.17 15.33
CA ALA A 231 -9.22 -5.54 15.80
C ALA A 231 -9.38 -5.38 17.33
N GLU A 232 -8.87 -4.27 17.86
CA GLU A 232 -8.86 -3.89 19.29
C GLU A 232 -7.92 -4.66 20.23
N GLN A 233 -7.11 -5.61 19.74
CA GLN A 233 -6.12 -6.31 20.57
C GLN A 233 -4.74 -5.61 20.52
N PRO A 234 -4.03 -5.45 21.64
CA PRO A 234 -2.70 -4.82 21.64
C PRO A 234 -1.64 -5.70 20.98
N LEU A 235 -1.87 -7.01 20.92
CA LEU A 235 -0.96 -8.01 20.39
C LEU A 235 -1.69 -8.90 19.38
N ARG A 236 -1.02 -9.18 18.27
CA ARG A 236 -1.47 -10.18 17.28
C ARG A 236 -0.36 -11.18 17.02
N GLU A 237 -0.57 -12.42 17.46
CA GLU A 237 0.33 -13.53 17.15
C GLU A 237 -0.04 -14.16 15.81
N THR A 238 0.97 -14.39 14.98
CA THR A 238 0.84 -15.08 13.69
C THR A 238 1.91 -16.15 13.59
N ALA A 239 1.73 -17.13 12.71
CA ALA A 239 2.73 -18.17 12.47
C ALA A 239 4.11 -17.62 12.02
N GLN A 240 4.18 -16.35 11.60
CA GLN A 240 5.39 -15.68 11.12
C GLN A 240 6.04 -14.74 12.15
N GLY A 241 5.45 -14.56 13.33
CA GLY A 241 5.97 -13.66 14.35
C GLY A 241 4.87 -12.90 15.11
N CYS A 242 5.32 -12.05 16.02
CA CYS A 242 4.47 -11.35 16.96
C CYS A 242 4.35 -9.87 16.58
N TRP A 243 3.13 -9.36 16.48
CA TRP A 243 2.86 -7.99 16.06
C TRP A 243 2.31 -7.21 17.24
N LEU A 244 2.97 -6.12 17.62
CA LEU A 244 2.58 -5.31 18.78
C LEU A 244 2.14 -3.93 18.31
N ARG A 245 0.95 -3.51 18.76
CA ARG A 245 0.42 -2.17 18.51
C ARG A 245 1.08 -1.17 19.46
N VAL A 246 1.79 -0.19 18.91
CA VAL A 246 2.46 0.86 19.67
C VAL A 246 1.66 2.16 19.69
N GLY A 247 0.85 2.40 18.65
CA GLY A 247 0.11 3.67 18.49
C GLY A 247 0.95 4.66 17.70
N ASP A 248 1.38 5.74 18.34
CA ASP A 248 2.16 6.81 17.71
C ASP A 248 3.68 6.61 17.88
N VAL A 249 4.48 7.25 17.02
CA VAL A 249 5.95 7.19 17.03
C VAL A 249 6.52 7.64 18.38
N ALA A 250 5.88 8.59 19.05
CA ALA A 250 6.30 9.06 20.37
C ALA A 250 6.27 7.95 21.44
N ALA A 251 5.35 6.99 21.34
CA ALA A 251 5.22 5.88 22.29
C ALA A 251 6.22 4.74 22.03
N LEU A 252 6.87 4.73 20.86
CA LEU A 252 7.78 3.66 20.46
C LEU A 252 8.99 3.54 21.38
N ALA A 253 9.56 4.67 21.80
CA ALA A 253 10.73 4.69 22.68
C ALA A 253 10.42 4.05 24.06
N ASP A 254 9.24 4.31 24.60
CA ASP A 254 8.81 3.77 25.90
C ASP A 254 8.48 2.27 25.81
N VAL A 255 7.89 1.83 24.70
CA VAL A 255 7.63 0.41 24.45
C VAL A 255 8.93 -0.38 24.26
N ILE A 256 9.88 0.15 23.48
CA ILE A 256 11.20 -0.48 23.29
C ILE A 256 11.93 -0.58 24.64
N ARG A 257 11.92 0.48 25.45
CA ARG A 257 12.52 0.47 26.80
C ARG A 257 11.87 -0.60 27.69
N THR A 258 10.56 -0.78 27.60
CA THR A 258 9.83 -1.80 28.36
C THR A 258 10.23 -3.22 27.92
N ILE A 259 10.33 -3.46 26.61
CA ILE A 259 10.77 -4.75 26.06
C ILE A 259 12.22 -5.05 26.44
N GLN A 260 13.09 -4.03 26.43
CA GLN A 260 14.48 -4.18 26.86
C GLN A 260 14.59 -4.59 28.33
N LEU A 261 13.74 -4.04 29.21
CA LEU A 261 13.73 -4.35 30.63
C LEU A 261 13.11 -5.73 30.94
N GLN A 262 12.04 -6.10 30.24
CA GLN A 262 11.29 -7.33 30.54
C GLN A 262 11.80 -8.55 29.76
N GLN A 263 12.27 -8.38 28.53
CA GLN A 263 12.58 -9.47 27.60
C GLN A 263 13.80 -9.15 26.70
N PRO A 264 15.01 -8.98 27.27
CA PRO A 264 16.21 -8.55 26.55
C PRO A 264 16.66 -9.49 25.42
N ARG A 265 16.20 -10.76 25.42
CA ARG A 265 16.52 -11.73 24.37
C ARG A 265 15.85 -11.43 23.02
N GLN A 266 14.77 -10.65 23.01
CA GLN A 266 13.98 -10.33 21.81
C GLN A 266 14.53 -9.12 21.04
N LEU A 267 15.49 -8.38 21.61
CA LEU A 267 15.99 -7.10 21.07
C LEU A 267 16.65 -7.24 19.70
N GLY A 268 17.32 -8.36 19.44
CA GLY A 268 17.94 -8.65 18.13
C GLY A 268 16.96 -9.10 17.05
N GLN A 269 15.67 -9.17 17.36
CA GLN A 269 14.60 -9.60 16.45
C GLN A 269 13.44 -8.59 16.41
N LEU A 270 13.68 -7.36 16.88
CA LEU A 270 12.73 -6.27 16.79
C LEU A 270 12.73 -5.68 15.38
N ALA A 271 11.56 -5.59 14.77
CA ALA A 271 11.32 -4.82 13.55
C ALA A 271 10.29 -3.73 13.83
N VAL A 272 10.38 -2.59 13.17
CA VAL A 272 9.40 -1.51 13.29
C VAL A 272 8.67 -1.35 11.95
N MET A 273 7.35 -1.33 11.99
CA MET A 273 6.49 -1.05 10.84
C MET A 273 5.73 0.25 11.09
N TYR A 274 5.90 1.23 10.20
CA TYR A 274 5.08 2.44 10.19
C TYR A 274 3.98 2.31 9.13
N SER A 275 2.72 2.39 9.55
CA SER A 275 1.55 2.42 8.69
C SER A 275 1.19 3.88 8.43
N CYS A 276 1.11 4.30 7.16
CA CYS A 276 0.68 5.65 6.80
C CYS A 276 -0.53 5.58 5.87
N LEU A 277 -1.58 6.34 6.20
CA LEU A 277 -2.73 6.57 5.34
C LEU A 277 -2.59 7.98 4.74
N PRO A 278 -1.96 8.10 3.55
CA PRO A 278 -1.72 9.40 2.92
C PRO A 278 -3.01 10.10 2.48
N ASP A 279 -4.13 9.38 2.37
CA ASP A 279 -5.46 9.96 2.11
C ASP A 279 -5.99 10.77 3.32
N GLU A 280 -5.45 10.57 4.54
CA GLU A 280 -5.89 11.26 5.77
C GLU A 280 -4.93 12.38 6.21
N HIS A 281 -3.69 12.38 5.72
CA HIS A 281 -2.71 13.43 6.02
C HIS A 281 -2.80 14.53 4.96
N GLN A 282 -3.35 15.68 5.34
CA GLN A 282 -3.16 16.91 4.58
C GLN A 282 -1.72 17.37 4.83
N ASP A 283 -0.94 17.56 3.76
CA ASP A 283 0.40 18.13 3.86
C ASP A 283 0.31 19.48 4.62
N GLU A 284 0.78 19.51 5.87
CA GLU A 284 1.22 20.76 6.48
C GLU A 284 2.44 21.21 5.69
N ALA A 285 2.19 22.00 4.66
CA ALA A 285 3.22 22.70 3.91
C ALA A 285 4.00 23.60 4.88
N VAL A 286 5.28 23.29 5.08
CA VAL A 286 6.30 24.19 5.64
C VAL A 286 7.17 24.72 4.51
#